data_AF-A0A139MFT9-F1
#
_entry.id   AF-A0A139MFT9-F1
#
_cell.length_a   1.000
_cell.length_b   1.000
_cell.length_c   1.000
_cell.angle_alpha   90.00
_cell.angle_beta   90.00
_cell.angle_gamma   90.00
#
_symmetry.space_group_name_H-M   'P 1'
#
loop_
_entity.id
_entity.type
_entity.pdbx_description
1 polymer ?
#
loop_
_entity_poly.entity_id
_entity_poly.type
_entity_poly.pdbx_seq_one_letter_code
_entity_poly.pdbx_strand_id
1 'polypeptide(L)'
;MNFKYLDMASYNRLSHFEYFKSLAQPYVGVTVNINITQLLATIKENKLPFFLTICYCVSQAANGVSEFKQRIVEDKIIEFDNCQT
;
A
#
# COMPACT_ATOMS: atom_id res chain seq x y z
N MET A 1 -0.54 17.14 5.01
CA MET A 1 0.27 16.04 4.46
C MET A 1 0.90 16.53 3.18
N ASN A 2 2.17 16.27 3.00
CA ASN A 2 2.83 16.55 1.73
C ASN A 2 2.47 15.44 0.75
N PHE A 3 2.14 15.85 -0.47
CA PHE A 3 1.96 14.97 -1.61
C PHE A 3 2.58 15.65 -2.82
N LYS A 4 2.90 14.86 -3.84
CA LYS A 4 3.34 15.34 -5.14
C LYS A 4 2.42 14.79 -6.22
N TYR A 5 2.21 15.56 -7.28
CA TYR A 5 1.62 15.03 -8.49
C TYR A 5 2.65 14.17 -9.21
N LEU A 6 2.21 13.04 -9.73
CA LEU A 6 3.02 12.28 -10.67
C LEU A 6 2.90 12.90 -12.07
N ASP A 7 4.01 12.87 -12.81
CA ASP A 7 3.98 13.22 -14.22
C ASP A 7 3.26 12.11 -15.00
N MET A 8 2.04 12.42 -15.45
CA MET A 8 1.20 11.49 -16.18
C MET A 8 1.80 11.16 -17.56
N ALA A 9 2.55 12.07 -18.17
CA ALA A 9 3.15 11.83 -19.49
C ALA A 9 4.27 10.79 -19.44
N SER A 10 4.99 10.70 -18.32
CA SER A 10 6.06 9.71 -18.10
C SER A 10 5.61 8.49 -17.29
N TYR A 11 4.32 8.37 -16.96
CA TYR A 11 3.85 7.30 -16.08
C TYR A 11 3.77 5.97 -16.84
N ASN A 12 4.67 5.04 -16.53
CA ASN A 12 4.81 3.74 -17.21
C ASN A 12 3.50 2.93 -17.32
N ARG A 13 2.56 3.15 -16.40
CA ARG A 13 1.28 2.42 -16.34
C ARG A 13 0.08 3.26 -16.78
N LEU A 14 0.28 4.37 -17.49
CA LEU A 14 -0.80 5.28 -17.91
C LEU A 14 -1.94 4.55 -18.63
N SER A 15 -1.65 3.71 -19.62
CA SER A 15 -2.70 2.98 -20.35
C SER A 15 -3.50 2.03 -19.46
N HIS A 16 -2.85 1.39 -18.49
CA HIS A 16 -3.54 0.54 -17.51
C HIS A 16 -4.40 1.39 -16.57
N PHE A 17 -3.88 2.53 -16.11
CA PHE A 17 -4.62 3.46 -15.27
C PHE A 17 -5.90 3.93 -15.96
N GLU A 18 -5.81 4.41 -17.20
CA GLU A 18 -6.99 4.88 -17.96
C GLU A 18 -8.01 3.76 -18.17
N TYR A 19 -7.54 2.55 -18.53
CA TYR A 19 -8.41 1.39 -18.69
C TYR A 19 -9.16 1.03 -17.39
N PHE A 20 -8.43 0.79 -16.29
CA PHE A 20 -9.04 0.34 -15.03
C PHE A 20 -9.86 1.42 -14.34
N LYS A 21 -9.47 2.69 -14.45
CA LYS A 21 -10.24 3.84 -13.93
C LYS A 21 -11.64 3.94 -14.54
N SER A 22 -11.81 3.51 -15.79
CA SER A 22 -13.10 3.52 -16.48
C SER A 22 -14.07 2.42 -16.03
N LEU A 23 -13.60 1.40 -15.29
CA LEU A 23 -14.42 0.26 -14.90
C LEU A 23 -15.19 0.58 -13.61
N ALA A 24 -16.40 0.03 -13.47
CA ALA A 24 -17.21 0.19 -12.26
C ALA A 24 -16.60 -0.54 -11.04
N GLN A 25 -15.85 -1.63 -11.25
CA GLN A 25 -15.29 -2.45 -10.17
C GLN A 25 -13.88 -2.97 -10.49
N PRO A 26 -12.85 -2.10 -10.48
CA PRO A 26 -11.47 -2.46 -10.83
C PRO A 26 -10.67 -3.02 -9.64
N TYR A 27 -11.22 -4.01 -8.93
CA TYR A 27 -10.60 -4.57 -7.73
C TYR A 27 -10.37 -6.07 -7.85
N VAL A 28 -9.29 -6.56 -7.24
CA VAL A 28 -8.97 -7.98 -7.10
C VAL A 28 -8.51 -8.26 -5.68
N GLY A 29 -8.87 -9.43 -5.15
CA GLY A 29 -8.43 -9.92 -3.85
C GLY A 29 -7.61 -11.20 -4.01
N VAL A 30 -6.56 -11.35 -3.20
CA VAL A 30 -5.75 -12.56 -3.12
C VAL A 30 -5.54 -12.90 -1.65
N THR A 31 -5.62 -14.19 -1.32
CA THR A 31 -5.31 -14.72 0.02
C THR A 31 -4.10 -15.62 -0.08
N VAL A 32 -3.10 -15.38 0.78
CA VAL A 32 -1.87 -16.16 0.84
C VAL A 32 -1.55 -16.56 2.27
N ASN A 33 -0.91 -17.71 2.45
CA ASN A 33 -0.37 -18.11 3.73
C ASN A 33 1.00 -17.47 3.93
N ILE A 34 1.15 -16.66 4.98
CA ILE A 34 2.44 -16.08 5.37
C ILE A 34 3.04 -16.90 6.51
N ASN A 35 4.29 -17.33 6.36
CA ASN A 35 5.03 -17.95 7.45
C ASN A 35 5.49 -16.86 8.43
N ILE A 36 4.90 -16.85 9.64
CA ILE A 36 5.20 -15.88 10.69
C ILE A 36 6.02 -16.47 11.84
N THR A 37 6.66 -17.63 11.68
CA THR A 37 7.35 -18.34 12.78
C THR A 37 8.40 -17.46 13.48
N GLN A 38 9.22 -16.73 12.72
CA GLN A 38 10.25 -15.84 13.28
C GLN A 38 9.64 -14.61 13.97
N LEU A 39 8.57 -14.05 13.40
CA LEU A 39 7.85 -12.93 13.99
C LEU A 39 7.21 -13.33 15.32
N LEU A 40 6.61 -14.53 15.41
CA LEU A 40 6.05 -15.05 16.65
C LEU A 40 7.10 -15.22 17.75
N ALA A 41 8.30 -15.70 17.40
CA ALA A 41 9.41 -15.79 18.36
C ALA A 41 9.78 -14.40 18.89
N THR A 42 9.93 -13.42 17.99
CA THR A 42 10.25 -12.03 18.33
C THR A 42 9.19 -11.40 19.23
N ILE A 43 7.90 -11.58 18.91
CA ILE A 43 6.78 -11.07 19.71
C ILE A 43 6.81 -11.62 21.14
N LYS A 44 7.09 -12.93 21.29
CA LYS A 44 7.16 -13.58 22.60
C LYS A 44 8.35 -13.12 23.42
N GLU A 45 9.53 -13.08 22.81
CA GLU A 45 10.77 -12.64 23.46
C GLU A 45 10.66 -11.21 23.98
N ASN A 46 10.10 -10.31 23.16
CA ASN A 46 9.97 -8.89 23.47
C ASN A 46 8.66 -8.51 24.17
N LYS A 47 7.78 -9.48 24.47
CA LYS A 47 6.46 -9.28 25.10
C LYS A 47 5.60 -8.23 24.37
N LEU A 48 5.63 -8.23 23.04
CA LEU A 48 4.88 -7.28 22.23
C LEU A 48 3.40 -7.69 22.09
N PRO A 49 2.45 -6.74 21.98
CA PRO A 49 1.07 -7.07 21.65
C PRO A 49 0.99 -7.62 20.22
N PHE A 50 0.50 -8.86 20.06
CA PHE A 50 0.48 -9.55 18.78
C PHE A 50 -0.22 -8.74 17.67
N PHE A 51 -1.46 -8.30 17.91
CA PHE A 51 -2.26 -7.58 16.92
C PHE A 51 -1.59 -6.26 16.48
N LEU A 52 -1.14 -5.44 17.43
CA LEU A 52 -0.50 -4.16 17.12
C LEU A 52 0.82 -4.35 16.38
N THR A 53 1.58 -5.41 16.70
CA THR A 53 2.82 -5.73 15.99
C THR A 53 2.54 -6.08 14.53
N ILE A 54 1.51 -6.89 14.27
CA ILE A 54 1.09 -7.23 12.91
C ILE A 54 0.62 -5.98 12.15
N CYS A 55 -0.21 -5.14 12.76
CA CYS A 55 -0.64 -3.86 12.16
C CYS A 55 0.57 -3.03 11.76
N TYR A 56 1.52 -2.83 12.67
CA TYR A 56 2.76 -2.10 12.38
C TYR A 56 3.53 -2.71 11.19
N CYS A 57 3.73 -4.03 11.15
CA CYS A 57 4.41 -4.69 10.04
C CYS A 57 3.68 -4.49 8.70
N VAL A 58 2.35 -4.61 8.68
CA VAL A 58 1.52 -4.41 7.47
C VAL A 58 1.58 -2.95 7.01
N SER A 59 1.48 -2.01 7.95
CA SER A 59 1.62 -0.57 7.71
C SER A 59 2.96 -0.23 7.06
N GLN A 60 4.06 -0.78 7.59
CA GLN A 60 5.41 -0.59 7.05
C GLN A 60 5.54 -1.21 5.65
N ALA A 61 5.00 -2.42 5.45
CA ALA A 61 5.01 -3.08 4.14
C ALA A 61 4.23 -2.28 3.09
N ALA A 62 3.05 -1.76 3.44
CA ALA A 62 2.24 -0.94 2.55
C ALA A 62 2.96 0.37 2.18
N ASN A 63 3.60 1.03 3.16
CA ASN A 63 4.36 2.25 2.94
C ASN A 63 5.64 2.04 2.10
N GLY A 64 6.15 0.81 2.03
CA GLY A 64 7.28 0.41 1.19
C GLY A 64 6.96 0.30 -0.30
N VAL A 65 5.68 0.34 -0.69
CA VAL A 65 5.24 0.26 -2.09
C VAL A 65 4.58 1.60 -2.48
N SER A 66 5.17 2.31 -3.44
CA SER A 66 4.73 3.64 -3.86
C SER A 66 3.27 3.66 -4.31
N GLU A 67 2.82 2.64 -5.03
CA GLU A 67 1.46 2.53 -5.57
C GLU A 67 0.38 2.47 -4.49
N PHE A 68 0.67 1.96 -3.29
CA PHE A 68 -0.29 1.98 -2.18
C PHE A 68 -0.47 3.37 -1.56
N LYS A 69 0.49 4.27 -1.78
CA LYS A 69 0.46 5.67 -1.33
C LYS A 69 -0.16 6.62 -2.35
N GLN A 70 -0.61 6.10 -3.49
CA GLN A 70 -1.19 6.90 -4.56
C GLN A 70 -2.71 7.07 -4.42
N ARG A 71 -3.23 8.23 -4.82
CA ARG A 71 -4.68 8.53 -4.87
C ARG A 71 -5.01 9.28 -6.15
N ILE A 72 -6.29 9.23 -6.57
CA ILE A 72 -6.78 9.97 -7.73
C ILE A 72 -7.40 11.28 -7.25
N VAL A 73 -6.90 12.40 -7.76
CA VAL A 73 -7.41 13.76 -7.50
C VAL A 73 -7.45 14.51 -8.82
N GLU A 74 -8.61 15.07 -9.18
CA GLU A 74 -8.81 15.82 -10.44
C GLU A 74 -8.27 15.04 -11.66
N ASP A 75 -8.64 13.77 -11.75
CA ASP A 75 -8.22 12.83 -12.81
C ASP A 75 -6.72 12.53 -12.91
N LYS A 76 -5.90 13.03 -11.99
CA LYS A 76 -4.45 12.79 -11.91
C LYS A 76 -4.09 11.93 -10.72
N ILE A 77 -2.89 11.35 -10.75
CA ILE A 77 -2.33 10.61 -9.64
C ILE A 77 -1.52 11.55 -8.75
N ILE A 78 -1.86 11.58 -7.47
CA ILE A 78 -1.00 12.12 -6.42
C ILE A 78 -0.37 10.98 -5.63
N GLU A 79 0.84 11.22 -5.12
CA GLU A 79 1.56 10.29 -4.24
C GLU A 79 1.89 10.98 -2.92
N PHE A 80 1.46 10.37 -1.82
CA PHE A 80 1.79 10.81 -0.47
C PHE A 80 3.15 10.26 -0.03
N ASP A 81 3.82 10.97 0.89
CA ASP A 81 5.06 10.49 1.49
C ASP A 81 4.85 9.16 2.23
N ASN A 82 3.75 9.08 3.01
CA ASN A 82 3.30 7.90 3.74
C ASN A 82 1.76 7.81 3.82
N CYS A 83 1.26 6.58 3.96
CA CYS A 83 -0.07 6.28 4.46
C CYS A 83 -0.06 6.38 5.99
N GLN A 84 -0.97 7.17 6.57
CA GLN A 84 -1.26 7.12 8.00
C GLN A 84 -2.05 5.85 8.30
N THR A 85 -1.39 4.93 8.98
CA THR A 85 -1.88 3.59 9.32
C THR A 85 -1.45 3.24 10.73
#